data_AF-A0AAD8T4Z2-F1
#
_entry.id   AF-A0AAD8T4Z2-F1
#
_cell.length_a   1.000
_cell.length_b   1.000
_cell.length_c   1.000
_cell.angle_alpha   90.00
_cell.angle_beta   90.00
_cell.angle_gamma   90.00
#
_symmetry.space_group_name_H-M   'P 1'
#
loop_
_entity.id
_entity.type
_entity.pdbx_description
1 polymer ?
#
loop_
_entity_poly.entity_id
_entity_poly.type
_entity_poly.pdbx_seq_one_letter_code
_entity_poly.pdbx_strand_id
1 'polypeptide(L)'
;MDLSVQRQKLSDAGAGAGGEDRLSALPDDLLIHILVLVDDAAEAARTSVLASRWRRLWLLLPELNFNFIEHRRIGAVLAAHEAPDLTLLIARTKDASAESLSAWLPLAARVLSGHMRLELEEVRREAGTAVDLPCFHKATSIVLNLGLLDLALPPSGVFARLEELQLIGIRLHG
;
A
#
# COMPACT_ATOMS: atom_id res chain seq x y z
N MET A 1 -0.72 -62.13 9.88
CA MET A 1 -1.51 -62.26 11.12
C MET A 1 -0.71 -61.57 12.21
N ASP A 2 -0.67 -60.25 12.15
CA ASP A 2 -1.54 -59.33 12.92
C ASP A 2 -0.98 -59.09 14.32
N LEU A 3 -0.21 -58.00 14.45
CA LEU A 3 0.01 -57.32 15.72
C LEU A 3 -0.57 -55.92 15.56
N SER A 4 -1.82 -55.81 15.99
CA SER A 4 -2.61 -54.59 16.04
C SER A 4 -1.95 -53.58 16.99
N VAL A 5 -1.49 -52.44 16.46
CA VAL A 5 -1.02 -51.32 17.27
C VAL A 5 -2.24 -50.58 17.80
N GLN A 6 -2.55 -50.83 19.08
CA GLN A 6 -3.58 -50.16 19.85
C GLN A 6 -3.18 -48.69 20.08
N ARG A 7 -3.77 -47.76 19.33
CA ARG A 7 -3.69 -46.31 19.62
C ARG A 7 -4.54 -46.01 20.86
N GLN A 8 -3.89 -45.91 22.01
CA GLN A 8 -4.53 -45.52 23.26
C GLN A 8 -4.77 -44.00 23.27
N LYS A 9 -6.05 -43.63 23.39
CA LYS A 9 -6.57 -42.27 23.44
C LYS A 9 -7.05 -41.98 24.87
N LEU A 10 -6.37 -41.09 25.59
CA LEU A 10 -6.76 -40.47 26.88
C LEU A 10 -6.00 -39.13 26.98
N SER A 11 -6.54 -38.01 26.48
CA SER A 11 -7.42 -37.03 27.16
C SER A 11 -6.74 -36.23 28.29
N ASP A 12 -6.47 -34.96 27.95
CA ASP A 12 -6.74 -33.73 28.70
C ASP A 12 -6.32 -33.63 30.18
N ALA A 13 -5.34 -32.76 30.45
CA ALA A 13 -5.28 -31.94 31.66
C ALA A 13 -4.24 -30.82 31.48
N GLY A 14 -4.70 -29.57 31.42
CA GLY A 14 -3.83 -28.41 31.69
C GLY A 14 -4.07 -27.17 30.83
N ALA A 15 -5.29 -26.67 30.79
CA ALA A 15 -5.59 -25.31 30.34
C ALA A 15 -4.81 -24.26 31.14
N GLY A 16 -4.43 -23.15 30.47
CA GLY A 16 -4.12 -21.91 31.17
C GLY A 16 -2.77 -21.27 30.92
N ALA A 17 -2.29 -21.21 29.68
CA ALA A 17 -1.34 -20.17 29.24
C ALA A 17 -1.66 -19.69 27.82
N GLY A 18 -2.94 -19.73 27.42
CA GLY A 18 -3.41 -18.93 26.30
C GLY A 18 -3.53 -17.50 26.80
N GLY A 19 -2.48 -16.70 26.60
CA GLY A 19 -2.54 -15.27 26.88
C GLY A 19 -3.80 -14.71 26.23
N GLU A 20 -4.68 -14.15 27.05
CA GLU A 20 -5.90 -13.51 26.58
C GLU A 20 -5.52 -12.47 25.52
N ASP A 21 -6.02 -12.64 24.30
CA ASP A 21 -5.80 -11.69 23.20
C ASP A 21 -6.61 -10.41 23.48
N ARG A 22 -6.08 -9.59 24.39
CA ARG A 22 -6.67 -8.31 24.82
C ARG A 22 -6.65 -7.28 23.71
N LEU A 23 -5.78 -7.46 22.73
CA LEU A 23 -5.71 -6.65 21.53
C LEU A 23 -6.97 -6.86 20.67
N SER A 24 -7.44 -8.10 20.51
CA SER A 24 -8.70 -8.38 19.83
C SER A 24 -9.96 -7.84 20.52
N ALA A 25 -9.89 -7.44 21.80
CA ALA A 25 -11.02 -6.84 22.52
C ALA A 25 -11.23 -5.35 22.18
N LEU A 26 -10.24 -4.69 21.57
CA LEU A 26 -10.36 -3.30 21.17
C LEU A 26 -11.37 -3.12 20.01
N PRO A 27 -12.09 -2.00 19.95
CA PRO A 27 -12.83 -1.54 18.77
C PRO A 27 -11.94 -1.40 17.52
N ASP A 28 -12.50 -1.63 16.33
CA ASP A 28 -11.73 -1.63 15.06
C ASP A 28 -11.05 -0.29 14.78
N ASP A 29 -11.65 0.83 15.19
CA ASP A 29 -11.08 2.18 15.06
C ASP A 29 -9.79 2.34 15.88
N LEU A 30 -9.74 1.79 17.09
CA LEU A 30 -8.51 1.79 17.90
C LEU A 30 -7.44 0.88 17.31
N LEU A 31 -7.86 -0.24 16.72
CA LEU A 31 -6.95 -1.15 16.03
C LEU A 31 -6.33 -0.51 14.78
N ILE A 32 -7.16 0.15 13.97
CA ILE A 32 -6.72 0.95 12.83
C ILE A 32 -5.79 2.05 13.30
N HIS A 33 -6.11 2.75 14.40
CA HIS A 33 -5.24 3.79 14.95
C HIS A 33 -3.86 3.25 15.36
N ILE A 34 -3.79 2.09 16.01
CA ILE A 34 -2.52 1.42 16.32
C ILE A 34 -1.73 1.10 15.05
N LEU A 35 -2.41 0.59 14.01
CA LEU A 35 -1.76 0.26 12.74
C LEU A 35 -1.30 1.51 11.96
N VAL A 36 -1.98 2.65 12.08
CA VAL A 36 -1.51 3.94 11.53
C VAL A 36 -0.20 4.39 12.19
N LEU A 37 -0.03 4.12 13.49
CA LEU A 37 1.22 4.41 14.20
C LEU A 37 2.38 3.52 13.71
N VAL A 38 2.08 2.40 13.05
CA VAL A 38 3.05 1.60 12.31
C VAL A 38 3.18 2.23 10.92
N ASP A 39 3.94 3.33 10.86
CA ASP A 39 4.10 4.22 9.71
C ASP A 39 4.22 3.46 8.37
N ASP A 40 5.01 2.38 8.30
CA ASP A 40 5.14 1.56 7.08
C ASP A 40 4.01 0.54 6.89
N ALA A 41 3.32 0.60 5.75
CA ALA A 41 2.18 -0.26 5.42
C ALA A 41 2.54 -1.76 5.37
N ALA A 42 3.77 -2.12 5.00
CA ALA A 42 4.20 -3.51 5.01
C ALA A 42 4.43 -4.02 6.45
N GLU A 43 4.92 -3.16 7.35
CA GLU A 43 4.99 -3.45 8.79
C GLU A 43 3.60 -3.50 9.43
N ALA A 44 2.68 -2.61 9.05
CA ALA A 44 1.29 -2.66 9.51
C ALA A 44 0.62 -3.99 9.09
N ALA A 45 0.81 -4.41 7.84
CA ALA A 45 0.35 -5.71 7.36
C ALA A 45 0.97 -6.88 8.14
N ARG A 46 2.28 -6.84 8.46
CA ARG A 46 2.93 -7.86 9.29
C ARG A 46 2.36 -7.88 10.71
N THR A 47 2.18 -6.72 11.32
CA THR A 47 1.59 -6.55 12.65
C THR A 47 0.16 -7.06 12.70
N SER A 48 -0.59 -6.90 11.62
CA SER A 48 -1.97 -7.37 11.51
C SER A 48 -2.15 -8.90 11.62
N VAL A 49 -1.06 -9.68 11.53
CA VAL A 49 -1.11 -11.14 11.65
C VAL A 49 -1.24 -11.61 13.11
N LEU A 50 -0.94 -10.73 14.08
CA LEU A 50 -0.96 -11.04 15.52
C LEU A 50 -2.32 -11.54 16.01
N ALA A 51 -3.42 -11.12 15.36
CA ALA A 51 -4.75 -11.60 15.64
C ALA A 51 -5.58 -11.73 14.36
N SER A 52 -6.47 -12.73 14.29
CA SER A 52 -7.29 -12.98 13.10
C SER A 52 -8.15 -11.78 12.71
N ARG A 53 -8.66 -11.03 13.69
CA ARG A 53 -9.45 -9.81 13.51
C ARG A 53 -8.65 -8.69 12.84
N TRP A 54 -7.35 -8.61 13.08
CA TRP A 54 -6.51 -7.51 12.59
C TRP A 54 -6.14 -7.66 11.11
N ARG A 55 -6.09 -8.90 10.60
CA ARG A 55 -5.55 -9.26 9.27
C ARG A 55 -6.07 -8.45 8.09
N ARG A 56 -7.28 -7.88 8.19
CA ARG A 56 -7.88 -7.04 7.14
C ARG A 56 -7.94 -5.56 7.50
N LEU A 57 -7.72 -5.18 8.75
CA LEU A 57 -7.84 -3.79 9.19
C LEU A 57 -6.74 -2.90 8.60
N TRP A 58 -5.56 -3.45 8.27
CA TRP A 58 -4.51 -2.70 7.59
C TRP A 58 -4.92 -2.25 6.17
N LEU A 59 -5.93 -2.87 5.54
CA LEU A 59 -6.48 -2.44 4.25
C LEU A 59 -7.44 -1.25 4.39
N LEU A 60 -7.80 -0.87 5.62
CA LEU A 60 -8.66 0.28 5.95
C LEU A 60 -7.86 1.51 6.39
N LEU A 61 -6.52 1.47 6.31
CA LEU A 61 -5.67 2.58 6.74
C LEU A 61 -5.89 3.83 5.87
N PRO A 62 -6.16 5.01 6.45
CA PRO A 62 -6.27 6.25 5.68
C PRO A 62 -4.93 6.69 5.07
N GLU A 63 -3.82 6.13 5.55
CA GLU A 63 -2.47 6.49 5.16
C GLU A 63 -1.69 5.22 4.77
N LEU A 64 -1.09 5.23 3.58
CA LEU A 64 -0.24 4.16 3.08
C LEU A 64 1.15 4.72 2.78
N ASN A 65 2.13 4.32 3.60
CA ASN A 65 3.53 4.62 3.37
C ASN A 65 4.27 3.32 3.00
N PHE A 66 4.89 3.31 1.83
CA PHE A 66 5.67 2.19 1.33
C PHE A 66 7.13 2.58 1.24
N ASN A 67 7.94 2.10 2.18
CA ASN A 67 9.39 2.29 2.15
C ASN A 67 10.06 1.07 1.52
N PHE A 68 10.49 1.21 0.27
CA PHE A 68 11.28 0.21 -0.45
C PHE A 68 10.55 -1.13 -0.67
N ILE A 69 9.22 -1.11 -0.76
CA ILE A 69 8.47 -2.27 -1.22
C ILE A 69 8.68 -2.46 -2.73
N GLU A 70 8.62 -3.71 -3.19
CA GLU A 70 8.57 -4.00 -4.63
C GLU A 70 7.39 -3.26 -5.29
N HIS A 71 7.68 -2.44 -6.30
CA HIS A 71 6.70 -1.58 -6.99
C HIS A 71 5.46 -2.35 -7.49
N ARG A 72 5.63 -3.61 -7.93
CA ARG A 72 4.53 -4.50 -8.36
C ARG A 72 3.50 -4.79 -7.26
N ARG A 73 3.90 -4.71 -5.99
CA ARG A 73 3.00 -4.96 -4.85
C ARG A 73 2.11 -3.78 -4.55
N ILE A 74 2.53 -2.56 -4.88
CA ILE A 74 1.76 -1.33 -4.63
C ILE A 74 0.40 -1.41 -5.33
N GLY A 75 0.38 -1.80 -6.62
CA GLY A 75 -0.86 -1.96 -7.36
C GLY A 75 -1.82 -2.97 -6.72
N ALA A 76 -1.30 -4.10 -6.23
CA ALA A 76 -2.12 -5.11 -5.54
C ALA A 76 -2.71 -4.56 -4.22
N VAL A 77 -1.93 -3.79 -3.47
CA VAL A 77 -2.42 -3.17 -2.23
C VAL A 77 -3.49 -2.11 -2.54
N LEU A 78 -3.25 -1.23 -3.52
CA LEU A 78 -4.22 -0.20 -3.94
C LEU A 78 -5.52 -0.81 -4.50
N ALA A 79 -5.43 -1.98 -5.15
CA ALA A 79 -6.60 -2.72 -5.63
C ALA A 79 -7.40 -3.33 -4.48
N ALA A 80 -6.71 -3.83 -3.45
CA ALA A 80 -7.32 -4.43 -2.26
C ALA A 80 -7.69 -3.40 -1.18
N HIS A 81 -7.37 -2.12 -1.38
CA HIS A 81 -7.61 -1.07 -0.40
C HIS A 81 -9.12 -0.83 -0.20
N GLU A 82 -9.57 -0.85 1.05
CA GLU A 82 -10.99 -0.82 1.41
C GLU A 82 -11.41 0.51 2.05
N ALA A 83 -10.46 1.38 2.43
CA ALA A 83 -10.81 2.67 3.02
C ALA A 83 -11.45 3.59 1.96
N PRO A 84 -12.53 4.32 2.32
CA PRO A 84 -13.22 5.21 1.38
C PRO A 84 -12.37 6.44 0.99
N ASP A 85 -11.45 6.84 1.87
CA ASP A 85 -10.61 8.03 1.73
C ASP A 85 -9.16 7.71 2.10
N LEU A 86 -8.34 7.40 1.08
CA LEU A 86 -6.90 7.35 1.25
C LEU A 86 -6.38 8.80 1.22
N THR A 87 -5.99 9.34 2.37
CA THR A 87 -5.55 10.74 2.51
C THR A 87 -4.05 10.92 2.27
N LEU A 88 -3.26 9.86 2.41
CA LEU A 88 -1.82 9.89 2.17
C LEU A 88 -1.35 8.64 1.45
N LEU A 89 -0.62 8.82 0.35
CA LEU A 89 0.13 7.76 -0.32
C LEU A 89 1.58 8.21 -0.48
N ILE A 90 2.48 7.57 0.24
CA ILE A 90 3.93 7.70 0.06
C ILE A 90 4.45 6.40 -0.52
N ALA A 91 5.16 6.48 -1.64
CA ALA A 91 5.79 5.34 -2.28
C ALA A 91 7.24 5.67 -2.59
N ARG A 92 8.17 4.99 -1.91
CA ARG A 92 9.60 5.00 -2.22
C ARG A 92 9.96 3.66 -2.83
N THR A 93 10.35 3.65 -4.09
CA THR A 93 10.58 2.40 -4.82
C THR A 93 11.91 2.43 -5.57
N LYS A 94 12.50 1.25 -5.73
CA LYS A 94 13.70 1.03 -6.55
C LYS A 94 13.30 0.31 -7.82
N ASP A 95 14.01 0.60 -8.91
CA ASP A 95 13.88 -0.10 -10.20
C ASP A 95 12.44 -0.13 -10.78
N ALA A 96 11.57 0.84 -10.46
CA ALA A 96 10.22 0.86 -11.02
C ALA A 96 10.26 1.19 -12.52
N SER A 97 9.72 0.30 -13.34
CA SER A 97 9.56 0.52 -14.78
C SER A 97 8.36 1.41 -15.09
N ALA A 98 8.35 2.03 -16.28
CA ALA A 98 7.22 2.81 -16.76
C ALA A 98 5.93 1.95 -16.81
N GLU A 99 6.04 0.71 -17.28
CA GLU A 99 4.94 -0.25 -17.29
C GLU A 99 4.34 -0.46 -15.89
N SER A 100 5.19 -0.64 -14.87
CA SER A 100 4.70 -0.82 -13.52
C SER A 100 3.98 0.42 -13.00
N LEU A 101 4.51 1.62 -13.24
CA LEU A 101 3.88 2.87 -12.81
C LEU A 101 2.53 3.06 -13.50
N SER A 102 2.47 2.84 -14.81
CA SER A 102 1.24 2.90 -15.60
C SER A 102 0.18 1.89 -15.12
N ALA A 103 0.58 0.77 -14.54
CA ALA A 103 -0.35 -0.22 -13.99
C ALA A 103 -1.05 0.24 -12.70
N TRP A 104 -0.35 0.94 -11.79
CA TRP A 104 -0.91 1.26 -10.47
C TRP A 104 -1.28 2.73 -10.25
N LEU A 105 -0.70 3.68 -11.00
CA LEU A 105 -1.07 5.10 -10.89
C LEU A 105 -2.58 5.34 -11.11
N PRO A 106 -3.27 4.67 -12.06
CA PRO A 106 -4.72 4.82 -12.20
C PRO A 106 -5.49 4.33 -10.97
N LEU A 107 -4.99 3.29 -10.29
CA LEU A 107 -5.59 2.80 -9.06
C LEU A 107 -5.41 3.81 -7.93
N ALA A 108 -4.23 4.43 -7.82
CA ALA A 108 -3.96 5.50 -6.85
C ALA A 108 -4.90 6.69 -7.09
N ALA A 109 -5.06 7.13 -8.35
CA ALA A 109 -5.94 8.24 -8.71
C ALA A 109 -7.42 8.01 -8.35
N ARG A 110 -7.85 6.74 -8.31
CA ARG A 110 -9.21 6.36 -7.92
C ARG A 110 -9.46 6.51 -6.42
N VAL A 111 -8.50 6.10 -5.60
CA VAL A 111 -8.69 5.97 -4.14
C VAL A 111 -8.16 7.17 -3.35
N LEU A 112 -7.19 7.90 -3.89
CA LEU A 112 -6.53 9.00 -3.19
C LEU A 112 -7.41 10.26 -3.16
N SER A 113 -7.57 10.84 -1.97
CA SER A 113 -8.25 12.12 -1.73
C SER A 113 -7.39 13.21 -1.09
N GLY A 114 -6.11 12.93 -0.79
CA GLY A 114 -5.19 13.90 -0.23
C GLY A 114 -3.84 13.97 -0.97
N HIS A 115 -2.77 13.58 -0.30
CA HIS A 115 -1.40 13.82 -0.73
C HIS A 115 -0.78 12.56 -1.34
N MET A 116 -0.16 12.70 -2.51
CA MET A 116 0.71 11.66 -3.09
C MET A 116 2.16 12.13 -3.11
N ARG A 117 3.07 11.23 -2.70
CA ARG A 117 4.51 11.36 -2.92
C ARG A 117 5.07 10.08 -3.50
N LEU A 118 5.65 10.16 -4.69
CA LEU A 118 6.34 9.05 -5.35
C LEU A 118 7.80 9.41 -5.56
N GLU A 119 8.71 8.59 -5.03
CA GLU A 119 10.16 8.74 -5.14
C GLU A 119 10.78 7.48 -5.75
N LEU A 120 11.50 7.65 -6.86
CA LEU A 120 12.30 6.61 -7.49
C LEU A 120 13.78 6.85 -7.17
N GLU A 121 14.43 5.93 -6.46
CA GLU A 121 15.85 6.11 -6.05
C GLU A 121 16.86 5.69 -7.13
N GLU A 122 16.54 4.71 -7.97
CA GLU A 122 17.42 4.21 -9.02
C GLU A 122 16.58 3.87 -10.25
N VAL A 123 16.72 4.66 -11.32
CA VAL A 123 16.04 4.42 -12.59
C VAL A 123 17.03 3.74 -13.53
N ARG A 124 16.77 2.47 -13.85
CA ARG A 124 17.43 1.84 -15.00
C ARG A 124 16.98 2.58 -16.25
N ARG A 125 17.95 3.03 -17.05
CA ARG A 125 17.68 3.67 -18.34
C ARG A 125 17.06 2.63 -19.27
N GLU A 126 15.75 2.57 -19.30
CA GLU A 126 15.03 1.89 -20.36
C GLU A 126 14.62 2.97 -21.37
N ALA A 127 15.16 2.88 -22.58
CA ALA A 127 14.63 3.62 -23.71
C ALA A 127 13.28 2.99 -24.06
N GLY A 128 12.19 3.53 -23.52
CA GLY A 128 10.88 2.93 -23.73
C GLY A 128 9.79 3.61 -22.91
N THR A 129 8.78 4.10 -23.63
CA THR A 129 7.44 4.54 -23.17
C THR A 129 7.39 5.54 -22.03
N ALA A 130 6.82 6.71 -22.30
CA ALA A 130 6.43 7.64 -21.24
C ALA A 130 5.39 7.00 -20.30
N VAL A 131 5.46 7.34 -19.02
CA VAL A 131 4.42 7.04 -18.04
C VAL A 131 3.30 8.05 -18.20
N ASP A 132 2.07 7.59 -18.34
CA ASP A 132 0.91 8.48 -18.36
C ASP A 132 0.55 8.89 -16.93
N LEU A 133 0.47 10.20 -16.68
CA LEU A 133 -0.08 10.72 -15.43
C LEU A 133 -1.61 10.75 -15.49
N PRO A 134 -2.33 9.96 -14.67
CA PRO A 134 -3.79 10.03 -14.62
C PRO A 134 -4.28 11.31 -13.91
N CYS A 135 -5.55 11.64 -14.12
CA CYS A 135 -6.19 12.76 -13.43
C CYS A 135 -6.59 12.37 -12.00
N PHE A 136 -5.95 13.00 -11.01
CA PHE A 136 -6.31 12.86 -9.60
C PHE A 136 -7.37 13.89 -9.22
N HIS A 137 -8.65 13.51 -9.29
CA HIS A 137 -9.78 14.43 -9.11
C HIS A 137 -9.93 14.92 -7.66
N LYS A 138 -9.56 14.08 -6.69
CA LYS A 138 -9.74 14.37 -5.27
C LYS A 138 -8.44 14.83 -4.58
N ALA A 139 -7.27 14.54 -5.16
CA ALA A 139 -5.99 14.86 -4.54
C ALA A 139 -5.75 16.37 -4.47
N THR A 140 -5.12 16.80 -3.39
CA THR A 140 -4.75 18.20 -3.12
C THR A 140 -3.29 18.49 -3.40
N SER A 141 -2.43 17.46 -3.35
CA SER A 141 -1.00 17.59 -3.58
C SER A 141 -0.45 16.35 -4.26
N ILE A 142 0.40 16.54 -5.26
CA ILE A 142 1.12 15.47 -5.94
C ILE A 142 2.59 15.87 -6.09
N VAL A 143 3.48 15.04 -5.53
CA VAL A 143 4.92 15.17 -5.69
C VAL A 143 5.46 13.92 -6.36
N LEU A 144 6.05 14.10 -7.55
CA LEU A 144 6.64 13.03 -8.34
C LEU A 144 8.13 13.29 -8.52
N ASN A 145 8.97 12.35 -8.07
CA ASN A 145 10.37 12.28 -8.40
C ASN A 145 10.63 10.98 -9.15
N LEU A 146 10.72 11.05 -10.49
CA LEU A 146 10.75 9.88 -11.37
C LEU A 146 12.13 9.60 -11.99
N GLY A 147 13.22 10.13 -11.42
CA GLY A 147 14.59 9.77 -11.80
C GLY A 147 14.90 9.83 -13.31
N LEU A 148 14.36 10.83 -14.00
CA LEU A 148 14.46 11.12 -15.44
C LEU A 148 13.62 10.22 -16.36
N LEU A 149 12.62 9.51 -15.85
CA LEU A 149 11.60 8.87 -16.68
C LEU A 149 10.83 9.92 -17.49
N ASP A 150 10.41 9.49 -18.68
CA ASP A 150 9.51 10.27 -19.52
C ASP A 150 8.10 10.22 -18.91
N LEU A 151 7.46 11.37 -18.75
CA LEU A 151 6.10 11.51 -18.21
C LEU A 151 5.24 12.22 -19.26
N ALA A 152 4.12 11.61 -19.60
CA ALA A 152 3.07 12.25 -20.39
C ALA A 152 2.02 12.83 -19.44
N LEU A 153 1.71 14.11 -19.62
CA LEU A 153 0.63 14.77 -18.88
C LEU A 153 -0.71 14.49 -19.57
N PRO A 154 -1.82 14.42 -18.81
CA PRO A 154 -3.13 14.19 -19.42
C PRO A 154 -3.49 15.36 -20.35
N PRO A 155 -4.02 15.08 -21.56
CA PRO A 155 -4.22 16.08 -22.62
C PRO A 155 -5.19 17.20 -22.24
N SER A 156 -6.13 16.90 -21.34
CA SER A 156 -6.91 17.88 -20.58
C SER A 156 -7.55 17.12 -19.40
N GLY A 157 -7.50 17.71 -18.21
CA GLY A 157 -7.83 16.99 -16.99
C GLY A 157 -7.73 17.93 -15.81
N VAL A 158 -8.90 18.37 -15.34
CA VAL A 158 -9.04 19.32 -14.24
C VAL A 158 -8.63 18.58 -12.97
N PHE A 159 -7.39 18.82 -12.52
CA PHE A 159 -6.99 18.53 -11.15
C PHE A 159 -7.81 19.41 -10.20
N ALA A 160 -9.08 19.06 -10.01
CA ALA A 160 -10.11 19.97 -9.51
C ALA A 160 -9.85 20.49 -8.09
N ARG A 161 -9.06 19.76 -7.32
CA ARG A 161 -8.68 20.11 -5.94
C ARG A 161 -7.17 20.30 -5.76
N LEU A 162 -6.37 20.14 -6.81
CA LEU A 162 -4.92 20.15 -6.67
C LEU A 162 -4.44 21.58 -6.45
N GLU A 163 -3.79 21.77 -5.32
CA GLU A 163 -3.17 23.01 -4.88
C GLU A 163 -1.66 22.98 -5.15
N GLU A 164 -1.07 21.77 -5.18
CA GLU A 164 0.36 21.57 -5.35
C GLU A 164 0.68 20.45 -6.34
N LEU A 165 1.47 20.77 -7.36
CA LEU A 165 2.10 19.81 -8.28
C LEU A 165 3.61 20.04 -8.32
N GLN A 166 4.38 19.07 -7.85
CA GLN A 166 5.84 19.08 -7.98
C GLN A 166 6.32 17.94 -8.86
N LEU A 167 7.05 18.28 -9.91
CA LEU A 167 7.69 17.35 -10.84
C LEU A 167 9.21 17.51 -10.73
N ILE A 168 9.89 16.52 -10.19
CA ILE A 168 11.32 16.56 -9.86
C ILE A 168 12.05 15.53 -10.70
N GLY A 169 13.07 15.97 -11.45
CA GLY A 169 13.86 15.07 -12.28
C GLY A 169 12.98 14.28 -13.27
N ILE A 170 12.14 14.96 -14.05
CA ILE A 170 11.22 14.33 -15.02
C ILE A 170 11.51 14.87 -16.43
N ARG A 171 11.39 14.02 -17.44
CA ARG A 171 11.36 14.45 -18.85
C ARG A 171 9.91 14.50 -19.31
N LEU A 172 9.43 15.66 -19.76
CA LEU A 172 8.06 15.77 -20.26
C LEU A 172 8.00 15.29 -21.71
N HIS A 173 7.06 14.39 -21.97
CA HIS A 173 6.69 13.96 -23.32
C HIS A 173 5.46 14.74 -23.78
N GLY A 174 5.48 15.26 -25.00
CA GLY A 174 4.42 16.11 -25.57
C GLY A 174 4.09 15.73 -27.00
#